data_AF-A0A1I1QSL3-F1
#
_entry.id   AF-A0A1I1QSL3-F1
#
_cell.length_a   1.000
_cell.length_b   1.000
_cell.length_c   1.000
_cell.angle_alpha   90.00
_cell.angle_beta   90.00
_cell.angle_gamma   90.00
#
_symmetry.space_group_name_H-M   'P 1'
#
loop_
_entity.id
_entity.type
_entity.pdbx_description
1 polymer ?
#
loop_
_entity_poly.entity_id
_entity_poly.type
_entity_poly.pdbx_seq_one_letter_code
_entity_poly.pdbx_strand_id
1 'polypeptide(L)'
;MYNYRMYSSDDSPDTSSCDSYHIYNNNWDYPSPYFRCVPYTKLFDDTKFSSRFDSSQLEMDNNKMVLKDYGPKPLVINIDKATKQNNNFRTGLWTGDHFQVTLMSINVGDDIGLEIHPDTDQFIRIEHGQAVVKMGRSKENLDFQVNAHNDFAIMIPAGMWHNVINTGDKPLKVYAIYAPPQHPHDVVNVTKPAE
;
A
#
# COMPACT_ATOMS: atom_id res chain seq x y z
N MET A 1 -13.35 -49.01 18.90
CA MET A 1 -12.26 -49.54 19.75
C MET A 1 -11.11 -48.55 19.61
N TYR A 2 -10.67 -47.74 20.57
CA TYR A 2 -10.80 -47.70 22.03
C TYR A 2 -11.01 -46.25 22.51
N ASN A 3 -11.61 -46.15 23.70
CA ASN A 3 -11.91 -44.93 24.47
C ASN A 3 -10.72 -44.45 25.33
N TYR A 4 -10.98 -43.34 26.05
CA TYR A 4 -10.28 -42.73 27.21
C TYR A 4 -9.36 -41.54 26.82
N ARG A 5 -9.40 -40.37 27.45
CA ARG A 5 -10.04 -39.91 28.71
C ARG A 5 -10.03 -38.37 28.73
N MET A 6 -11.04 -37.75 29.35
CA MET A 6 -10.97 -36.36 29.82
C MET A 6 -10.02 -36.24 31.02
N TYR A 7 -9.31 -35.12 31.14
CA TYR A 7 -9.08 -34.39 32.39
C TYR A 7 -9.11 -32.89 32.13
N SER A 8 -9.69 -32.18 33.10
CA SER A 8 -9.98 -30.75 33.14
C SER A 8 -8.90 -29.99 33.93
N SER A 9 -8.91 -28.66 33.72
CA SER A 9 -8.43 -27.55 34.55
C SER A 9 -6.97 -27.55 35.00
N ASP A 10 -6.23 -26.50 34.64
CA ASP A 10 -5.80 -25.51 35.64
C ASP A 10 -5.40 -24.18 34.99
N ASP A 11 -5.98 -23.10 35.51
CA ASP A 11 -5.61 -21.71 35.31
C ASP A 11 -4.24 -21.44 35.95
N SER A 12 -3.27 -20.90 35.19
CA SER A 12 -2.53 -19.71 35.64
C SER A 12 -1.56 -19.17 34.58
N PRO A 13 -1.25 -17.88 34.66
CA PRO A 13 -0.76 -17.08 33.55
C PRO A 13 0.76 -17.14 33.50
N ASP A 14 1.35 -17.32 32.33
CA ASP A 14 2.62 -16.66 32.10
C ASP A 14 2.89 -16.39 30.62
N THR A 15 3.24 -15.14 30.40
CA THR A 15 3.59 -14.56 29.12
C THR A 15 4.99 -15.01 28.68
N SER A 16 5.18 -15.02 27.36
CA SER A 16 6.44 -15.06 26.62
C SER A 16 7.03 -16.43 26.29
N SER A 17 6.84 -16.85 25.05
CA SER A 17 7.94 -17.23 24.15
C SER A 17 7.36 -17.42 22.75
N CYS A 18 8.13 -17.04 21.75
CA CYS A 18 7.82 -17.16 20.34
C CYS A 18 7.74 -18.63 19.91
N ASP A 19 6.56 -19.23 20.00
CA ASP A 19 6.35 -20.61 19.57
C ASP A 19 5.91 -20.67 18.11
N SER A 20 6.95 -20.94 17.32
CA SER A 20 6.95 -21.61 16.03
C SER A 20 5.80 -22.61 15.85
N TYR A 21 4.95 -22.36 14.86
CA TYR A 21 4.25 -23.43 14.14
C TYR A 21 4.47 -23.25 12.64
N HIS A 22 5.24 -24.19 12.09
CA HIS A 22 5.42 -24.52 10.68
C HIS A 22 6.29 -23.60 9.81
N ILE A 23 7.60 -23.70 10.08
CA ILE A 23 8.67 -23.55 9.08
C ILE A 23 8.46 -24.63 8.01
N TYR A 24 8.00 -24.24 6.82
CA TYR A 24 8.37 -24.98 5.61
C TYR A 24 9.71 -24.42 5.14
N ASN A 25 10.71 -25.31 5.14
CA ASN A 25 12.05 -25.13 4.59
C ASN A 25 12.11 -24.16 3.42
N ASN A 26 12.87 -23.07 3.57
CA ASN A 26 13.79 -22.60 2.54
C ASN A 26 14.94 -21.84 3.20
N ASN A 27 16.13 -22.35 2.92
CA ASN A 27 17.42 -21.97 3.47
C ASN A 27 17.81 -20.54 3.02
N TRP A 28 17.54 -19.53 3.85
CA TRP A 28 18.06 -18.17 3.70
C TRP A 28 18.51 -17.65 5.06
N ASP A 29 19.63 -18.17 5.56
CA ASP A 29 20.33 -17.60 6.71
C ASP A 29 21.03 -16.30 6.28
N TYR A 30 20.36 -15.16 6.45
CA TYR A 30 21.00 -13.85 6.52
C TYR A 30 20.85 -13.31 7.95
N PRO A 31 21.86 -13.44 8.82
CA PRO A 31 21.85 -12.78 10.11
C PRO A 31 22.19 -11.30 9.89
N SER A 32 21.18 -10.47 9.60
CA SER A 32 21.32 -9.02 9.65
C SER A 32 20.96 -8.52 11.05
N PRO A 33 21.87 -7.84 11.77
CA PRO A 33 21.65 -7.36 13.13
C PRO A 33 20.63 -6.19 13.23
N TYR A 34 20.03 -5.79 12.11
CA TYR A 34 19.10 -4.66 12.04
C TYR A 34 17.61 -5.05 11.94
N PHE A 35 17.27 -6.34 11.82
CA PHE A 35 15.86 -6.75 11.84
C PHE A 35 15.35 -6.88 13.27
N ARG A 36 14.79 -5.79 13.79
CA ARG A 36 13.99 -5.84 15.02
C ARG A 36 12.62 -6.42 14.67
N CYS A 37 12.38 -7.69 15.03
CA CYS A 37 11.07 -8.31 14.88
C CYS A 37 10.04 -7.52 15.69
N VAL A 38 9.08 -6.87 15.03
CA VAL A 38 7.96 -6.18 15.70
C VAL A 38 6.79 -7.16 15.71
N PRO A 39 6.33 -7.64 16.89
CA PRO A 39 5.23 -8.59 16.95
C PRO A 39 3.95 -8.01 16.34
N TYR A 40 3.20 -8.84 15.62
CA TYR A 40 1.98 -8.49 14.89
C TYR A 40 0.97 -7.70 15.76
N THR A 41 0.85 -8.04 17.04
CA THR A 41 -0.03 -7.36 18.01
C THR A 41 0.36 -5.90 18.29
N LYS A 42 1.59 -5.47 17.98
CA LYS A 42 2.03 -4.06 18.10
C LYS A 42 1.83 -3.23 16.84
N LEU A 43 1.52 -3.86 15.70
CA LEU A 43 1.28 -3.17 14.42
C LEU A 43 -0.19 -2.78 14.24
N PHE A 44 -1.11 -3.48 14.92
CA PHE A 44 -2.56 -3.31 14.75
C PHE A 44 -3.31 -2.93 16.03
N ASP A 45 -2.61 -2.66 17.13
CA ASP A 45 -3.21 -2.05 18.33
C ASP A 45 -3.23 -0.52 18.19
N ASP A 46 -4.27 -0.01 17.54
CA ASP A 46 -4.54 1.41 17.30
C ASP A 46 -4.61 2.25 18.60
N THR A 47 -4.60 1.62 19.80
CA THR A 47 -4.76 2.33 21.09
C THR A 47 -3.48 2.67 21.84
N LYS A 48 -2.29 2.18 21.45
CA LYS A 48 -1.05 2.37 22.24
C LYS A 48 0.21 2.82 21.49
N PHE A 49 0.15 3.14 20.20
CA PHE A 49 1.34 3.57 19.45
C PHE A 49 1.84 4.99 19.82
N SER A 50 1.06 5.77 20.57
CA SER A 50 1.40 7.16 20.91
C SER A 50 2.62 7.35 21.83
N SER A 51 3.16 6.31 22.48
CA SER A 51 4.05 6.53 23.63
C SER A 51 5.53 6.16 23.42
N ARG A 52 6.00 5.88 22.20
CA ARG A 52 7.42 5.47 21.98
C ARG A 52 8.12 6.15 20.80
N PHE A 53 7.56 7.20 20.23
CA PHE A 53 8.25 8.00 19.21
C PHE A 53 8.86 9.26 19.84
N ASP A 54 10.08 9.56 19.43
CA ASP A 54 10.87 10.73 19.82
C ASP A 54 10.04 12.02 19.66
N SER A 55 9.90 12.75 20.76
CA SER A 55 8.87 13.76 21.05
C SER A 55 9.18 15.15 20.48
N SER A 56 10.00 15.27 19.44
CA SER A 56 10.52 16.59 19.02
C SER A 56 9.99 17.16 17.70
N GLN A 57 9.14 16.46 16.93
CA GLN A 57 8.54 17.03 15.70
C GLN A 57 7.15 16.49 15.32
N LEU A 58 6.29 16.24 16.31
CA LEU A 58 4.86 16.02 16.03
C LEU A 58 4.08 17.21 16.58
N GLU A 59 3.98 18.24 15.75
CA GLU A 59 2.93 19.24 15.90
C GLU A 59 1.60 18.51 15.70
N MET A 60 0.99 18.12 16.83
CA MET A 60 -0.33 17.54 16.87
C MET A 60 -1.34 18.65 16.61
N ASP A 61 -1.71 18.80 15.34
CA ASP A 61 -2.98 19.41 14.98
C ASP A 61 -3.89 18.34 14.34
N ASN A 62 -4.81 17.83 15.17
CA ASN A 62 -6.05 17.11 14.84
C ASN A 62 -6.05 16.13 13.65
N ASN A 63 -5.72 14.86 13.94
CA ASN A 63 -6.12 13.64 13.22
C ASN A 63 -5.69 13.48 11.74
N LYS A 64 -4.83 14.35 11.20
CA LYS A 64 -4.40 14.31 9.80
C LYS A 64 -2.90 13.98 9.69
N MET A 65 -2.56 12.94 8.92
CA MET A 65 -1.17 12.55 8.65
C MET A 65 -0.49 13.60 7.76
N VAL A 66 0.78 13.92 8.02
CA VAL A 66 1.56 14.81 7.14
C VAL A 66 2.00 14.03 5.90
N LEU A 67 1.33 14.20 4.76
CA LEU A 67 1.71 13.51 3.52
C LEU A 67 2.89 14.22 2.85
N LYS A 68 4.00 13.50 2.70
CA LYS A 68 5.22 13.90 1.98
C LYS A 68 5.98 12.64 1.53
N ASP A 69 7.02 12.81 0.75
CA ASP A 69 7.91 11.69 0.43
C ASP A 69 8.83 11.39 1.62
N TYR A 70 8.71 10.19 2.15
CA TYR A 70 9.51 9.71 3.28
C TYR A 70 10.74 8.91 2.83
N GLY A 71 10.89 8.66 1.53
CA GLY A 71 11.98 7.89 0.96
C GLY A 71 13.35 8.53 1.17
N PRO A 72 14.44 7.74 1.11
CA PRO A 72 14.49 6.27 1.14
C PRO A 72 14.51 5.71 2.59
N LYS A 73 13.96 6.43 3.58
CA LYS A 73 14.07 6.04 5.00
C LYS A 73 13.13 4.88 5.33
N PRO A 74 13.46 4.03 6.34
CA PRO A 74 12.51 3.05 6.85
C PRO A 74 11.20 3.71 7.29
N LEU A 75 10.06 3.17 6.83
CA LEU A 75 8.73 3.71 7.11
C LEU A 75 7.74 2.60 7.42
N VAL A 76 6.93 2.80 8.47
CA VAL A 76 5.69 2.05 8.73
C VAL A 76 4.57 3.07 8.78
N ILE A 77 3.54 2.87 7.96
CA ILE A 77 2.43 3.81 7.82
C ILE A 77 1.12 3.07 7.56
N ASN A 78 0.00 3.61 8.06
CA ASN A 78 -1.31 3.13 7.66
C ASN A 78 -1.63 3.65 6.24
N ILE A 79 -1.34 2.81 5.23
CA ILE A 79 -1.47 3.18 3.83
C ILE A 79 -2.92 3.45 3.42
N ASP A 80 -3.89 2.76 4.03
CA ASP A 80 -5.32 2.98 3.80
C ASP A 80 -5.72 4.41 4.21
N LYS A 81 -5.41 4.79 5.45
CA LYS A 81 -5.66 6.15 5.97
C LYS A 81 -4.94 7.20 5.13
N ALA A 82 -3.66 6.99 4.79
CA ALA A 82 -2.89 7.92 3.97
C ALA A 82 -3.50 8.11 2.57
N THR A 83 -3.88 7.02 1.91
CA THR A 83 -4.48 7.02 0.57
C THR A 83 -5.83 7.73 0.56
N LYS A 84 -6.72 7.43 1.51
CA LYS A 84 -8.03 8.07 1.64
C LYS A 84 -7.93 9.56 1.98
N GLN A 85 -6.91 9.96 2.74
CA GLN A 85 -6.68 11.35 3.13
C GLN A 85 -6.11 12.21 1.98
N ASN A 86 -5.34 11.62 1.07
CA ASN A 86 -4.79 12.34 -0.06
C ASN A 86 -5.90 12.90 -0.95
N ASN A 87 -5.85 14.20 -1.27
CA ASN A 87 -6.79 14.84 -2.18
C ASN A 87 -6.12 15.36 -3.47
N ASN A 88 -4.80 15.25 -3.57
CA ASN A 88 -4.07 15.62 -4.77
C ASN A 88 -4.25 14.52 -5.83
N PHE A 89 -4.19 14.90 -7.10
CA PHE A 89 -4.12 13.93 -8.19
C PHE A 89 -2.97 12.94 -8.00
N ARG A 90 -1.79 13.43 -7.59
CA ARG A 90 -0.64 12.59 -7.23
C ARG A 90 0.15 13.19 -6.08
N THR A 91 0.61 12.35 -5.16
CA THR A 91 1.58 12.71 -4.11
C THR A 91 2.55 11.55 -3.90
N GLY A 92 3.84 11.79 -4.06
CA GLY A 92 4.90 10.85 -3.70
C GLY A 92 4.88 10.62 -2.20
N LEU A 93 4.74 9.36 -1.79
CA LEU A 93 4.74 8.97 -0.38
C LEU A 93 6.09 8.38 0.03
N TRP A 94 6.71 7.60 -0.85
CA TRP A 94 8.00 6.98 -0.58
C TRP A 94 8.73 6.68 -1.88
N THR A 95 9.92 7.24 -2.07
CA THR A 95 10.77 6.97 -3.23
C THR A 95 12.11 6.39 -2.77
N GLY A 96 12.42 5.16 -3.18
CA GLY A 96 13.72 4.54 -2.98
C GLY A 96 14.40 4.21 -4.31
N ASP A 97 15.49 3.44 -4.27
CA ASP A 97 16.28 3.13 -5.47
C ASP A 97 15.61 2.10 -6.40
N HIS A 98 14.66 1.31 -5.87
CA HIS A 98 14.08 0.16 -6.58
C HIS A 98 12.58 0.23 -6.77
N PHE A 99 11.88 1.04 -5.97
CA PHE A 99 10.46 1.30 -6.19
C PHE A 99 10.04 2.64 -5.61
N GLN A 100 8.89 3.11 -6.07
CA GLN A 100 8.24 4.33 -5.60
C GLN A 100 6.78 4.05 -5.26
N VAL A 101 6.28 4.64 -4.18
CA VAL A 101 4.88 4.63 -3.77
C VAL A 101 4.29 6.02 -3.96
N THR A 102 3.18 6.13 -4.70
CA THR A 102 2.41 7.37 -4.84
C THR A 102 0.98 7.18 -4.36
N LEU A 103 0.37 8.25 -3.89
CA LEU A 103 -1.05 8.35 -3.54
C LEU A 103 -1.76 9.16 -4.61
N MET A 104 -2.98 8.76 -4.97
CA MET A 104 -3.76 9.45 -5.99
C MET A 104 -5.23 9.58 -5.59
N SER A 105 -5.82 10.71 -5.96
CA SER A 105 -7.25 10.99 -5.83
C SER A 105 -7.78 11.41 -7.20
N ILE A 106 -8.54 10.53 -7.84
CA ILE A 106 -9.09 10.77 -9.17
C ILE A 106 -10.54 11.22 -9.02
N ASN A 107 -10.89 12.38 -9.57
CA ASN A 107 -12.26 12.89 -9.43
C ASN A 107 -13.26 12.02 -10.20
N VAL A 108 -14.54 12.25 -9.94
CA VAL A 108 -15.63 11.56 -10.65
C VAL A 108 -15.56 11.89 -12.13
N GLY A 109 -15.56 10.87 -12.99
CA GLY A 109 -15.47 11.01 -14.44
C GLY A 109 -14.07 11.28 -14.98
N ASP A 110 -13.09 11.56 -14.12
CA ASP A 110 -11.68 11.66 -14.50
C ASP A 110 -11.05 10.26 -14.59
N ASP A 111 -9.83 10.21 -15.12
CA ASP A 111 -8.99 9.02 -15.16
C ASP A 111 -7.55 9.34 -14.73
N ILE A 112 -6.73 8.31 -14.58
CA ILE A 112 -5.28 8.47 -14.35
C ILE A 112 -4.61 9.04 -15.61
N GLY A 113 -5.09 8.67 -16.79
CA GLY A 113 -4.49 9.00 -18.08
C GLY A 113 -3.99 7.74 -18.77
N LEU A 114 -4.06 7.73 -20.10
CA LEU A 114 -3.56 6.61 -20.90
C LEU A 114 -2.03 6.67 -20.98
N GLU A 115 -1.39 5.74 -20.29
CA GLU A 115 0.06 5.69 -20.14
C GLU A 115 0.64 4.33 -20.58
N ILE A 116 1.96 4.29 -20.75
CA ILE A 116 2.77 3.08 -20.93
C ILE A 116 4.12 3.31 -20.28
N HIS A 117 4.62 2.31 -19.55
CA HIS A 117 5.97 2.31 -19.00
C HIS A 117 6.76 1.14 -19.60
N PRO A 118 7.73 1.39 -20.49
CA PRO A 118 8.45 0.31 -21.19
C PRO A 118 9.19 -0.65 -20.26
N ASP A 119 9.74 -0.12 -19.16
CA ASP A 119 10.70 -0.83 -18.30
C ASP A 119 10.27 -0.91 -16.83
N THR A 120 9.03 -0.48 -16.52
CA THR A 120 8.52 -0.38 -15.15
C THR A 120 7.22 -1.15 -15.01
N ASP A 121 7.22 -2.15 -14.13
CA ASP A 121 5.98 -2.75 -13.66
C ASP A 121 5.29 -1.79 -12.69
N GLN A 122 3.97 -1.75 -12.75
CA GLN A 122 3.16 -0.95 -11.84
C GLN A 122 2.10 -1.82 -11.15
N PHE A 123 1.97 -1.60 -9.85
CA PHE A 123 0.90 -2.13 -9.03
C PHE A 123 0.01 -0.99 -8.56
N ILE A 124 -1.31 -1.11 -8.68
CA ILE A 124 -2.27 -0.12 -8.15
C ILE A 124 -3.25 -0.84 -7.23
N ARG A 125 -3.54 -0.28 -6.06
CA ARG A 125 -4.61 -0.76 -5.17
C ARG A 125 -5.67 0.29 -4.97
N ILE A 126 -6.93 -0.13 -5.05
CA ILE A 126 -8.09 0.73 -4.78
C ILE A 126 -8.47 0.62 -3.31
N GLU A 127 -8.31 1.72 -2.57
CA GLU A 127 -8.73 1.82 -1.16
C GLU A 127 -10.16 2.36 -1.02
N HIS A 128 -10.63 3.14 -2.01
CA HIS A 128 -12.01 3.63 -2.03
C HIS A 128 -12.45 4.04 -3.44
N GLY A 129 -13.64 3.64 -3.86
CA GLY A 129 -14.27 4.04 -5.12
C GLY A 129 -14.47 2.87 -6.09
N GLN A 130 -14.88 3.19 -7.31
CA GLN A 130 -15.17 2.24 -8.37
C GLN A 130 -14.53 2.73 -9.67
N ALA A 131 -13.96 1.82 -10.42
CA ALA A 131 -13.24 2.15 -11.64
C ALA A 131 -13.45 1.11 -12.74
N VAL A 132 -13.21 1.53 -13.97
CA VAL A 132 -12.94 0.64 -15.09
C VAL A 132 -11.45 0.67 -15.38
N VAL A 133 -10.82 -0.49 -15.38
CA VAL A 133 -9.42 -0.68 -15.77
C VAL A 133 -9.39 -1.10 -17.23
N LYS A 134 -8.58 -0.41 -18.04
CA LYS A 134 -8.36 -0.75 -19.45
C LYS A 134 -6.89 -1.02 -19.69
N MET A 135 -6.55 -2.11 -20.35
CA MET A 135 -5.17 -2.46 -20.71
C MET A 135 -5.09 -3.10 -22.10
N GLY A 136 -3.94 -2.98 -22.76
CA GLY A 136 -3.70 -3.62 -24.05
C GLY A 136 -2.28 -3.44 -24.58
N ARG A 137 -1.94 -4.23 -25.59
CA ARG A 137 -0.60 -4.20 -26.22
C ARG A 137 -0.38 -3.00 -27.14
N SER A 138 -1.43 -2.33 -27.58
CA SER A 138 -1.34 -1.11 -28.38
C SER A 138 -2.27 -0.03 -27.84
N LYS A 139 -1.93 1.23 -28.11
CA LYS A 139 -2.70 2.39 -27.67
C LYS A 139 -4.13 2.38 -28.22
N GLU A 140 -4.29 1.86 -29.43
CA GLU A 140 -5.56 1.82 -30.17
C GLU A 140 -6.44 0.60 -29.82
N ASN A 141 -5.89 -0.39 -29.11
CA ASN A 141 -6.60 -1.63 -28.77
C ASN A 141 -6.35 -2.04 -27.31
N LEU A 142 -7.21 -1.53 -26.42
CA LEU A 142 -7.27 -1.90 -25.01
C LEU A 142 -8.32 -3.03 -24.82
N ASP A 143 -7.92 -4.25 -25.15
CA ASP A 143 -8.77 -5.45 -25.19
C ASP A 143 -9.07 -6.05 -23.82
N PHE A 144 -8.29 -5.71 -22.80
CA PHE A 144 -8.60 -6.01 -21.41
C PHE A 144 -9.41 -4.86 -20.81
N GLN A 145 -10.65 -5.12 -20.39
CA GLN A 145 -11.50 -4.14 -19.71
C GLN A 145 -12.26 -4.80 -18.56
N VAL A 146 -12.02 -4.34 -17.34
CA VAL A 146 -12.58 -4.95 -16.12
C VAL A 146 -13.01 -3.88 -15.12
N ASN A 147 -14.17 -4.07 -14.50
CA ASN A 147 -14.61 -3.26 -13.37
C ASN A 147 -13.80 -3.62 -12.12
N ALA A 148 -13.30 -2.63 -11.40
CA ALA A 148 -12.58 -2.78 -10.14
C ALA A 148 -13.16 -1.84 -9.08
N HIS A 149 -13.06 -2.22 -7.82
CA HIS A 149 -13.59 -1.44 -6.70
C HIS A 149 -12.68 -1.60 -5.47
N ASN A 150 -13.12 -1.08 -4.32
CA ASN A 150 -12.42 -1.26 -3.04
C ASN A 150 -11.87 -2.68 -2.87
N ASP A 151 -10.65 -2.77 -2.34
CA ASP A 151 -9.87 -3.99 -2.10
C ASP A 151 -9.30 -4.69 -3.34
N PHE A 152 -9.55 -4.16 -4.55
CA PHE A 152 -8.94 -4.72 -5.76
C PHE A 152 -7.51 -4.21 -5.95
N ALA A 153 -6.67 -5.12 -6.42
CA ALA A 153 -5.33 -4.83 -6.92
C ALA A 153 -5.30 -4.95 -8.45
N ILE A 154 -4.50 -4.11 -9.07
CA ILE A 154 -4.29 -4.04 -10.52
C ILE A 154 -2.80 -4.22 -10.77
N MET A 155 -2.44 -5.27 -11.50
CA MET A 155 -1.07 -5.55 -11.91
C MET A 155 -0.92 -5.12 -13.37
N ILE A 156 0.02 -4.21 -13.62
CA ILE A 156 0.27 -3.61 -14.93
C ILE A 156 1.71 -3.96 -15.31
N PRO A 157 1.92 -4.95 -16.20
CA PRO A 157 3.25 -5.30 -16.66
C PRO A 157 3.87 -4.17 -17.49
N ALA A 158 5.20 -4.08 -17.43
CA ALA A 158 5.99 -3.21 -18.28
C ALA A 158 5.63 -3.42 -19.78
N GLY A 159 5.56 -2.32 -20.52
CA GLY A 159 5.19 -2.30 -21.94
C GLY A 159 3.69 -2.43 -22.23
N MET A 160 2.82 -2.44 -21.22
CA MET A 160 1.37 -2.46 -21.41
C MET A 160 0.80 -1.04 -21.43
N TRP A 161 0.03 -0.71 -22.47
CA TRP A 161 -0.82 0.49 -22.44
C TRP A 161 -1.92 0.29 -21.42
N HIS A 162 -2.16 1.27 -20.56
CA HIS A 162 -3.14 1.14 -19.48
C HIS A 162 -3.79 2.47 -19.11
N ASN A 163 -5.00 2.39 -18.58
CA ASN A 163 -5.70 3.51 -17.96
C ASN A 163 -6.66 3.00 -16.87
N VAL A 164 -6.89 3.81 -15.84
CA VAL A 164 -7.86 3.55 -14.77
C VAL A 164 -8.81 4.73 -14.69
N ILE A 165 -10.07 4.48 -14.97
CA ILE A 165 -11.10 5.52 -15.12
C ILE A 165 -12.05 5.44 -13.94
N ASN A 166 -12.26 6.56 -13.23
CA ASN A 166 -13.23 6.61 -12.15
C ASN A 166 -14.66 6.64 -12.69
N THR A 167 -15.40 5.56 -12.48
CA THR A 167 -16.80 5.41 -12.90
C THR A 167 -17.79 5.49 -11.74
N GLY A 168 -17.31 5.78 -10.53
CA GLY A 168 -18.13 5.93 -9.34
C GLY A 168 -18.71 7.34 -9.17
N ASP A 169 -19.38 7.56 -8.05
CA ASP A 169 -20.02 8.83 -7.65
C ASP A 169 -19.17 9.67 -6.67
N LYS A 170 -17.97 9.19 -6.35
CA LYS A 170 -17.02 9.80 -5.39
C LYS A 170 -15.60 9.73 -5.94
N PRO A 171 -14.66 10.54 -5.40
CA PRO A 171 -13.25 10.40 -5.76
C PRO A 171 -12.72 8.98 -5.52
N LEU A 172 -12.06 8.44 -6.55
CA LEU A 172 -11.35 7.18 -6.48
C LEU A 172 -10.01 7.40 -5.77
N LYS A 173 -9.81 6.68 -4.67
CA LYS A 173 -8.60 6.74 -3.83
C LYS A 173 -7.77 5.49 -4.11
N VAL A 174 -6.59 5.70 -4.68
CA VAL A 174 -5.65 4.62 -4.98
C VAL A 174 -4.25 4.97 -4.50
N TYR A 175 -3.46 3.95 -4.21
CA TYR A 175 -2.01 4.10 -4.22
C TYR A 175 -1.42 3.25 -5.34
N ALA A 176 -0.31 3.72 -5.88
CA ALA A 176 0.45 3.02 -6.91
C ALA A 176 1.87 2.72 -6.43
N ILE A 177 2.40 1.57 -6.81
CA ILE A 177 3.79 1.19 -6.64
C ILE A 177 4.40 1.02 -8.02
N TYR A 178 5.51 1.70 -8.28
CA TYR A 178 6.28 1.61 -9.52
C TYR A 178 7.61 0.92 -9.21
N ALA A 179 8.01 -0.06 -10.02
CA ALA A 179 9.31 -0.71 -9.89
C ALA A 179 9.98 -0.86 -11.27
N PRO A 180 11.02 -0.07 -11.59
CA PRO A 180 11.68 0.97 -10.78
C PRO A 180 10.84 2.25 -10.57
N PRO A 181 11.30 3.23 -9.75
CA PRO A 181 10.64 4.53 -9.60
C PRO A 181 10.37 5.24 -10.94
N GLN A 182 9.21 5.89 -11.06
CA GLN A 182 8.78 6.54 -12.29
C GLN A 182 8.84 8.08 -12.23
N HIS A 183 8.52 8.67 -11.09
CA HIS A 183 8.43 10.12 -10.91
C HIS A 183 9.59 10.68 -10.08
N PRO A 184 9.89 11.99 -10.18
CA PRO A 184 10.83 12.64 -9.28
C PRO A 184 10.48 12.43 -7.81
N HIS A 185 11.49 12.42 -6.95
CA HIS A 185 11.32 12.46 -5.50
C HIS A 185 10.46 13.68 -5.12
N ASP A 186 9.62 13.56 -4.09
CA ASP A 186 8.73 14.63 -3.61
C ASP A 186 7.68 15.12 -4.63
N VAL A 187 7.34 14.31 -5.65
CA VAL A 187 6.34 14.71 -6.65
C VAL A 187 4.99 15.03 -6.00
N VAL A 188 4.44 16.20 -6.31
CA VAL A 188 3.07 16.59 -5.94
C VAL A 188 2.39 17.19 -7.16
N ASN A 189 1.32 16.56 -7.61
CA ASN A 189 0.43 17.09 -8.63
C ASN A 189 -0.94 17.31 -7.99
N VAL A 190 -1.30 18.57 -7.74
CA VAL A 190 -2.58 18.91 -7.09
C VAL A 190 -3.75 18.50 -7.97
N THR A 191 -3.65 18.79 -9.27
CA THR A 191 -4.67 18.47 -10.28
C THR A 191 -4.12 17.51 -11.33
N LYS A 192 -5.03 16.86 -12.07
CA LYS A 192 -4.67 16.10 -13.27
C LYS A 192 -3.91 17.03 -14.24
N PRO A 193 -2.75 16.60 -14.79
CA PRO A 193 -2.07 17.35 -15.84
C PRO A 193 -2.98 17.53 -17.06
N ALA A 194 -2.84 18.65 -17.78
CA ALA A 194 -3.48 18.81 -19.08
C ALA A 194 -2.83 17.85 -20.09
N GLU A 195 -3.66 17.20 -20.91
CA GLU A 195 -3.23 16.31 -22.01
C GLU A 195 -2.67 17.08 -23.20
#